data_AF-A0A533MP30-F1
#
_entry.id   AF-A0A533MP30-F1
#
_cell.length_a   1.000
_cell.length_b   1.000
_cell.length_c   1.000
_cell.angle_alpha   90.00
_cell.angle_beta   90.00
_cell.angle_gamma   90.00
#
_symmetry.space_group_name_H-M   'P 1'
#
loop_
_entity.id
_entity.type
_entity.pdbx_description
1 polymer ?
#
loop_
_entity_poly.entity_id
_entity_poly.type
_entity_poly.pdbx_seq_one_letter_code
_entity_poly.pdbx_strand_id
1 'polypeptide(L)' 'MKQKAYCRNCNKFVVPTEGINWIFFILFTIFLIVPGLIYFFLKVGKGGKCPICGGKNWGNPE' A
#
# COMPACT_ATOMS: atom_id res chain seq x y z
N MET A 1 -9.44 -9.53 -5.76
CA MET A 1 -8.21 -10.04 -6.43
C MET A 1 -7.16 -8.94 -6.38
N LYS A 2 -5.93 -9.20 -5.90
CA LYS A 2 -4.89 -8.17 -5.84
C LYS A 2 -4.30 -7.97 -7.25
N GLN A 3 -4.37 -6.75 -7.81
CA GLN A 3 -3.76 -6.47 -9.11
C GLN A 3 -2.24 -6.57 -9.00
N LYS A 4 -1.62 -7.32 -9.92
CA LYS A 4 -0.17 -7.39 -10.08
C LYS A 4 0.26 -6.23 -10.97
N ALA A 5 1.30 -5.50 -10.56
CA ALA A 5 1.90 -4.43 -11.34
C ALA A 5 3.34 -4.80 -11.71
N TYR A 6 3.78 -4.46 -12.92
CA TYR A 6 5.16 -4.68 -13.33
C TYR A 6 6.06 -3.57 -12.78
N CYS A 7 7.05 -3.95 -11.98
CA CYS A 7 8.05 -3.03 -11.45
C CYS A 7 9.26 -2.98 -12.39
N ARG A 8 9.51 -1.82 -13.03
CA ARG A 8 10.66 -1.60 -13.93
C ARG A 8 12.01 -1.74 -13.22
N ASN A 9 12.07 -1.43 -11.93
CA ASN A 9 13.33 -1.54 -11.17
C ASN A 9 13.69 -3.01 -10.85
N CYS A 10 12.68 -3.87 -10.68
CA CYS A 10 12.89 -5.30 -10.38
C CYS A 10 12.68 -6.20 -11.60
N ASN A 11 12.23 -5.64 -12.72
CA ASN A 11 11.82 -6.33 -13.95
C ASN A 11 10.91 -7.55 -13.71
N LYS A 12 9.97 -7.44 -12.76
CA LYS A 12 9.06 -8.52 -12.37
C LYS A 12 7.68 -7.99 -12.04
N PHE A 13 6.67 -8.81 -12.27
CA PHE A 13 5.31 -8.58 -11.78
C PHE A 13 5.25 -8.86 -10.29
N VAL A 14 4.89 -7.84 -9.52
CA VAL A 14 4.76 -7.92 -8.07
C VAL A 14 3.41 -7.35 -7.65
N VAL A 15 2.93 -7.78 -6.49
CA VAL A 15 1.76 -7.14 -5.88
C VAL A 15 2.27 -5.92 -5.11
N PRO A 16 1.84 -4.69 -5.44
CA PRO A 16 2.25 -3.50 -4.69
C PRO A 16 1.88 -3.62 -3.22
N THR A 17 2.67 -3.00 -2.34
CA THR A 17 2.35 -2.96 -0.91
C THR A 17 1.05 -2.20 -0.68
N GLU A 18 0.18 -2.77 0.15
CA GLU A 18 -1.05 -2.11 0.56
C GLU A 18 -0.72 -0.98 1.53
N GLY A 19 -1.24 0.21 1.24
CA GLY A 19 -1.01 1.39 2.07
C GLY A 19 -1.82 1.32 3.34
N ILE A 20 -3.15 1.28 3.21
CA ILE A 20 -4.09 1.30 4.32
C ILE A 20 -4.86 -0.02 4.31
N ASN A 21 -4.84 -0.73 5.43
CA ASN A 21 -5.81 -1.78 5.67
C ASN A 21 -7.09 -1.12 6.21
N TRP A 22 -8.10 -1.02 5.34
CA TRP A 22 -9.37 -0.36 5.64
C TRP A 22 -10.16 -1.04 6.76
N ILE A 23 -10.05 -2.37 6.92
CA ILE A 23 -10.74 -3.10 7.98
C ILE A 23 -10.23 -2.64 9.35
N PHE A 24 -8.90 -2.57 9.52
CA PHE A 24 -8.32 -2.06 10.77
C PHE A 24 -8.65 -0.58 10.97
N PHE A 25 -8.61 0.24 9.92
CA PHE A 25 -8.96 1.65 10.04
C PHE A 25 -10.40 1.83 10.53
N ILE A 26 -11.37 1.11 9.94
CA ILE A 26 -12.78 1.16 10.35
C ILE A 26 -12.93 0.67 11.80
N LEU A 27 -12.31 -0.46 12.16
CA LEU A 27 -12.36 -1.01 13.51
C LEU A 27 -11.82 -0.01 14.54
N PHE A 28 -10.62 0.53 14.31
CA PHE A 28 -10.02 1.51 15.22
C PHE A 28 -10.85 2.79 15.31
N THR A 29 -11.38 3.30 14.20
CA THR A 29 -12.15 4.56 14.19
C THR A 29 -13.50 4.43 14.91
N ILE A 30 -14.15 3.26 14.85
CA ILE A 30 -15.41 3.01 15.56
C ILE A 30 -15.21 2.96 17.08
N PHE A 31 -14.14 2.31 17.56
CA PHE A 31 -13.89 2.18 18.99
C PHE A 31 -13.12 3.37 19.58
N LEU A 32 -12.20 3.97 18.82
CA LEU A 32 -11.28 5.01 19.25
C LEU A 32 -10.89 5.93 18.07
N ILE A 33 -11.61 7.05 17.95
CA ILE A 33 -11.45 8.03 16.85
C ILE A 33 -9.98 8.50 16.69
N VAL A 34 -9.30 8.81 17.80
CA VAL A 34 -7.92 9.35 17.77
C VAL A 34 -6.89 8.31 17.26
N PRO A 35 -6.80 7.09 17.80
CA PRO A 35 -5.99 6.01 17.23
C PRO A 35 -6.28 5.70 15.76
N GLY A 36 -7.55 5.72 15.35
CA GLY A 36 -7.94 5.53 13.95
C GLY A 36 -7.31 6.56 13.02
N LEU A 37 -7.37 7.85 13.39
CA LEU A 37 -6.75 8.94 12.65
C LEU A 37 -5.21 8.83 12.61
N ILE A 38 -4.56 8.51 13.73
CA ILE A 38 -3.10 8.33 13.77
C ILE A 38 -2.67 7.21 12.83
N TYR A 39 -3.35 6.07 12.87
CA TYR A 39 -3.10 4.95 11.96
C TYR A 39 -3.27 5.37 10.49
N PHE A 40 -4.32 6.13 10.19
CA PHE A 40 -4.56 6.65 8.85
C PHE A 40 -3.41 7.53 8.37
N PHE A 41 -3.01 8.54 9.14
CA PHE A 41 -1.92 9.45 8.76
C PHE A 41 -0.57 8.73 8.60
N LEU A 42 -0.30 7.69 9.39
CA LEU A 42 0.95 6.92 9.27
C LEU A 42 1.01 6.00 8.05
N LYS A 43 -0.16 5.61 7.52
CA LYS A 43 -0.31 4.61 6.45
C LYS A 43 -0.73 5.24 5.12
N VAL A 44 -1.37 6.41 5.14
CA VAL A 44 -1.71 7.20 3.96
C VAL A 44 -0.40 7.59 3.26
N GLY A 45 -0.24 7.15 2.00
CA GLY A 45 0.99 7.39 1.22
C GLY A 45 2.07 6.29 1.29
N LYS A 46 1.98 5.33 2.22
CA LYS A 46 2.89 4.15 2.23
C LYS A 46 2.49 3.08 1.22
N GLY A 47 1.30 3.18 0.64
CA GLY A 47 0.80 2.24 -0.37
C GLY A 47 1.39 2.43 -1.75
N GLY A 48 1.27 1.40 -2.58
CA GLY A 48 1.64 1.43 -3.99
C GLY A 48 3.15 1.45 -4.22
N LYS A 49 3.93 0.89 -3.29
CA LYS A 49 5.39 0.69 -3.45
C LYS A 49 5.69 -0.77 -3.84
N CYS A 50 6.77 -0.97 -4.58
CA CYS A 50 7.27 -2.30 -4.86
C CYS A 50 7.73 -2.96 -3.54
N PRO A 51 7.24 -4.16 -3.18
CA PRO A 51 7.64 -4.83 -1.94
C PRO A 51 9.11 -5.28 -1.93
N ILE A 52 9.75 -5.35 -3.11
CA ILE A 52 11.14 -5.81 -3.24
C ILE A 52 12.12 -4.64 -3.10
N CYS A 53 11.92 -3.56 -3.88
CA CYS A 53 12.86 -2.44 -3.91
C CYS A 53 12.35 -1.16 -3.23
N GLY A 54 11.10 -1.11 -2.75
CA GLY A 54 10.49 0.08 -2.15
C GLY A 54 10.19 1.23 -3.13
N GLY A 55 10.57 1.11 -4.40
CA GLY A 55 10.32 2.13 -5.44
C GLY A 55 8.88 2.18 -5.95
N LYS A 56 8.53 3.25 -6.67
CA LYS A 56 7.23 3.45 -7.34
C LYS A 56 7.34 3.48 -8.87
N ASN A 57 8.44 2.94 -9.42
CA ASN A 57 8.67 2.87 -10.86
C ASN A 57 7.88 1.70 -11.46
N TRP A 58 6.59 1.94 -11.65
CA TRP A 58 5.65 1.07 -12.33
C TRP A 58 5.68 1.37 -13.83
N GLY A 59 5.60 0.34 -14.68
CA GLY A 59 5.61 0.52 -16.12
C GLY A 59 5.16 -0.76 -16.82
N ASN A 60 5.27 -0.78 -18.14
CA ASN A 60 4.93 -1.94 -18.96
C ASN A 60 6.21 -2.74 -19.31
N PRO A 61 6.15 -4.08 -19.41
CA PRO A 61 7.25 -4.88 -19.93
C PRO A 61 7.24 -4.81 -21.46
N GLU A 62 7.74 -3.71 -21.99
CA GLU A 62 7.99 -3.52 -23.44
C GLU A 62 9.47 -3.69 -23.74
#